data_AF-A0A973EVS7-F1
#
_entry.id   AF-A0A973EVS7-F1
#
_cell.length_a   1.000
_cell.length_b   1.000
_cell.length_c   1.000
_cell.angle_alpha   90.00
_cell.angle_beta   90.00
_cell.angle_gamma   90.00
#
_symmetry.space_group_name_H-M   'P 1'
#
loop_
_entity.id
_entity.type
_entity.pdbx_description
1 polymer ?
#
loop_
_entity_poly.entity_id
_entity_poly.type
_entity_poly.pdbx_seq_one_letter_code
_entity_poly.pdbx_strand_id
1 'polypeptide(L)'
;MTGKKQIMLMSEEQEIALGAEYDPQVIATFGEYRNDALLSFLQQKGTEMGKISHRPNLQYHVRILDSPVVNAFAVPGGYIYLTRGILAQLNNEAELIGVLGHEMGHIAARHTVSQQSKQQLGQLLLIGGMIASEKFAQYAEYALQGMQLLFLKFSRDDEREADR
;
A
#
# COMPACT_ATOMS: atom_id res chain seq x y z
N MET A 1 -14.03 4.91 -9.15
CA MET A 1 -13.55 5.88 -8.14
C MET A 1 -14.70 6.76 -7.67
N THR A 2 -14.93 6.84 -6.35
CA THR A 2 -16.09 7.52 -5.75
C THR A 2 -16.04 9.05 -5.77
N GLY A 3 -14.96 9.66 -6.28
CA GLY A 3 -14.81 11.12 -6.38
C GLY A 3 -14.61 11.83 -5.03
N LYS A 4 -14.42 11.08 -3.93
CA LYS A 4 -14.11 11.66 -2.61
C LYS A 4 -12.74 12.33 -2.66
N LYS A 5 -12.66 13.60 -2.21
CA LYS A 5 -11.38 14.33 -2.08
C LYS A 5 -10.55 13.73 -0.94
N GLN A 6 -9.59 12.88 -1.29
CA GLN A 6 -8.54 12.46 -0.36
C GLN A 6 -7.44 13.54 -0.35
N ILE A 7 -6.83 13.77 0.82
CA ILE A 7 -5.71 14.71 0.93
C ILE A 7 -4.48 14.02 0.34
N MET A 8 -4.06 14.48 -0.84
CA MET A 8 -2.90 13.96 -1.55
C MET A 8 -1.81 15.01 -1.50
N LEU A 9 -0.84 14.84 -0.60
CA LEU A 9 0.30 15.75 -0.49
C LEU A 9 1.45 15.38 -1.44
N MET A 10 1.34 14.23 -2.10
CA MET A 10 2.38 13.61 -2.93
C MET A 10 1.96 13.54 -4.40
N SER A 11 2.84 13.98 -5.31
CA SER A 11 2.65 13.83 -6.75
C SER A 11 2.72 12.37 -7.18
N GLU A 12 2.29 12.06 -8.41
CA GLU A 12 2.40 10.70 -8.94
C GLU A 12 3.86 10.28 -9.14
N GLU A 13 4.72 11.20 -9.56
CA GLU A 13 6.15 10.95 -9.75
C GLU A 13 6.83 10.66 -8.41
N GLN A 14 6.49 11.40 -7.35
CA GLN A 14 6.98 11.15 -6.00
C GLN A 14 6.48 9.81 -5.47
N GLU A 15 5.23 9.45 -5.75
CA GLU A 15 4.64 8.16 -5.39
C GLU A 15 5.40 7.00 -6.03
N ILE A 16 5.70 7.10 -7.33
CA ILE A 16 6.45 6.09 -8.09
C ILE A 16 7.87 5.97 -7.54
N ALA A 17 8.55 7.10 -7.30
CA ALA A 17 9.90 7.09 -6.74
C ALA A 17 9.95 6.44 -5.35
N LEU A 18 8.95 6.71 -4.51
CA LEU A 18 8.87 6.11 -3.18
C LEU A 18 8.62 4.60 -3.23
N GLY A 19 7.78 4.14 -4.16
CA GLY A 19 7.58 2.71 -4.41
C GLY A 19 8.88 1.99 -4.77
N ALA A 20 9.67 2.58 -5.68
CA ALA A 20 10.96 2.05 -6.09
C ALA A 20 11.99 2.03 -4.95
N GLU A 21 11.91 2.96 -4.00
CA GLU A 21 12.76 2.98 -2.80
C GLU A 21 12.39 1.87 -1.79
N TYR A 22 11.10 1.53 -1.69
CA TYR A 22 10.63 0.49 -0.78
C TYR A 22 10.91 -0.94 -1.27
N ASP A 23 10.84 -1.20 -2.58
CA ASP A 23 11.06 -2.53 -3.15
C ASP A 23 12.30 -3.26 -2.60
N PRO A 24 13.52 -2.69 -2.65
CA PRO A 24 14.70 -3.37 -2.11
C PRO A 24 14.61 -3.63 -0.60
N GLN A 25 13.94 -2.78 0.16
CA GLN A 25 13.79 -2.94 1.61
C GLN A 25 12.80 -4.07 1.95
N VAL A 26 11.69 -4.15 1.20
CA VAL A 26 10.72 -5.24 1.32
C VAL A 26 11.38 -6.57 0.97
N ILE A 27 12.12 -6.63 -0.15
CA ILE A 27 12.86 -7.83 -0.55
C ILE A 27 13.93 -8.21 0.49
N ALA A 28 14.67 -7.25 1.05
CA ALA A 28 15.65 -7.52 2.11
C ALA A 28 14.99 -8.05 3.40
N THR A 29 13.77 -7.64 3.70
CA THR A 29 13.05 -8.02 4.92
C THR A 29 12.42 -9.42 4.81
N PHE A 30 11.76 -9.70 3.68
CA PHE A 30 10.95 -10.91 3.52
C PHE A 30 11.58 -11.97 2.63
N GLY A 31 12.64 -11.63 1.90
CA GLY A 31 13.19 -12.48 0.85
C GLY A 31 12.31 -12.53 -0.40
N GLU A 32 12.91 -12.88 -1.53
CA GLU A 32 12.20 -13.09 -2.79
C GLU A 32 12.00 -14.59 -3.03
N TYR A 33 10.75 -15.01 -3.24
CA TYR A 33 10.44 -16.36 -3.64
C TYR A 33 10.49 -16.48 -5.16
N ARG A 34 11.49 -17.21 -5.66
CA ARG A 34 11.71 -17.36 -7.11
C ARG A 34 10.84 -18.48 -7.69
N ASN A 35 9.86 -18.08 -8.48
CA ASN A 35 9.10 -18.94 -9.36
C ASN A 35 8.76 -18.16 -10.63
N ASP A 36 9.61 -18.28 -11.65
CA ASP A 36 9.54 -17.43 -12.85
C ASP A 36 8.23 -17.62 -13.63
N ALA A 37 7.69 -18.84 -13.67
CA ALA A 37 6.43 -19.13 -14.36
C ALA A 37 5.25 -18.44 -13.66
N LEU A 38 5.15 -18.58 -12.34
CA LEU A 38 4.09 -17.94 -11.56
C LEU A 38 4.23 -16.42 -11.55
N LEU A 39 5.45 -15.91 -11.40
CA LEU A 39 5.74 -14.48 -11.44
C LEU A 39 5.38 -13.88 -12.80
N SER A 40 5.75 -14.54 -13.90
CA SER A 40 5.41 -14.08 -15.25
C SER A 40 3.90 -14.05 -15.48
N PHE A 41 3.19 -15.08 -15.02
CA PHE A 41 1.73 -15.13 -15.06
C PHE A 41 1.09 -13.97 -14.28
N LEU A 42 1.52 -13.76 -13.04
CA LEU A 42 1.02 -12.69 -12.18
C LEU A 42 1.33 -11.30 -12.74
N GLN A 43 2.54 -11.10 -13.26
CA GLN A 43 2.96 -9.85 -13.87
C GLN A 43 2.16 -9.56 -15.14
N GLN A 44 1.89 -10.58 -15.97
CA GLN A 44 1.01 -10.45 -17.13
C GLN A 44 -0.40 -10.05 -16.69
N LYS A 45 -0.98 -10.72 -15.70
CA LYS A 45 -2.32 -10.41 -15.19
C LYS A 45 -2.40 -9.01 -14.58
N GLY A 46 -1.43 -8.62 -13.75
CA GLY A 46 -1.34 -7.27 -13.21
C GLY A 46 -1.24 -6.21 -14.31
N THR A 47 -0.51 -6.48 -15.39
CA THR A 47 -0.42 -5.59 -16.55
C THR A 47 -1.74 -5.49 -17.32
N GLU A 48 -2.41 -6.62 -17.58
CA GLU A 48 -3.72 -6.68 -18.26
C GLU A 48 -4.77 -5.92 -17.46
N MET A 49 -4.86 -6.19 -16.16
CA MET A 49 -5.78 -5.53 -15.23
C MET A 49 -5.45 -4.03 -15.09
N GLY A 50 -4.16 -3.68 -15.05
CA GLY A 50 -3.70 -2.30 -14.93
C GLY A 50 -4.22 -1.43 -16.08
N LYS A 51 -4.17 -1.94 -17.31
CA LYS A 51 -4.65 -1.23 -18.52
C LYS A 51 -6.14 -0.89 -18.50
N ILE A 52 -6.96 -1.69 -17.80
CA ILE A 52 -8.41 -1.45 -17.68
C ILE A 52 -8.79 -0.79 -16.35
N SER A 53 -7.80 -0.50 -15.51
CA SER A 53 -7.99 0.16 -14.22
C SER A 53 -8.18 1.67 -14.39
N HIS A 54 -8.42 2.36 -13.27
CA HIS A 54 -8.46 3.82 -13.24
C HIS A 54 -7.07 4.48 -13.34
N ARG A 55 -5.98 3.71 -13.39
CA ARG A 55 -4.60 4.19 -13.59
C ARG A 55 -3.89 3.39 -14.71
N PRO A 56 -4.36 3.51 -15.97
CA PRO A 56 -3.89 2.67 -17.08
C PRO A 56 -2.43 2.89 -17.49
N ASN A 57 -1.85 4.03 -17.09
CA ASN A 57 -0.46 4.39 -17.40
C ASN A 57 0.52 4.04 -16.27
N LEU A 58 0.02 3.60 -15.11
CA LEU A 58 0.86 3.18 -14.00
C LEU A 58 1.42 1.78 -14.30
N GLN A 59 2.73 1.60 -14.14
CA GLN A 59 3.32 0.27 -14.21
C GLN A 59 3.08 -0.46 -12.90
N TYR A 60 2.50 -1.65 -13.00
CA TYR A 60 2.30 -2.53 -11.86
C TYR A 60 3.47 -3.50 -11.77
N HIS A 61 3.98 -3.70 -10.56
CA HIS A 61 5.09 -4.61 -10.26
C HIS A 61 4.59 -5.66 -9.26
N VAL A 62 4.48 -6.91 -9.70
CA VAL A 62 4.07 -8.00 -8.80
C VAL A 62 5.31 -8.73 -8.32
N ARG A 63 5.41 -8.98 -7.02
CA ARG A 63 6.49 -9.74 -6.38
C ARG A 63 5.93 -10.85 -5.50
N ILE A 64 6.69 -11.94 -5.39
CA ILE A 64 6.37 -13.02 -4.46
C ILE A 64 7.43 -13.04 -3.36
N LEU A 65 6.97 -12.93 -2.11
CA LEU A 65 7.83 -12.88 -0.92
C LEU A 65 7.98 -14.27 -0.30
N ASP A 66 9.19 -14.63 0.12
CA ASP A 66 9.47 -15.90 0.79
C ASP A 66 9.11 -15.84 2.29
N SER A 67 7.82 -15.63 2.56
CA SER A 67 7.26 -15.60 3.90
C SER A 67 6.11 -16.61 4.02
N PRO A 68 6.06 -17.41 5.10
CA PRO A 68 4.93 -18.30 5.37
C PRO A 68 3.72 -17.55 5.96
N VAL A 69 3.87 -16.28 6.34
CA VAL A 69 2.77 -15.47 6.86
C VAL A 69 1.74 -15.28 5.76
N VAL A 70 0.46 -15.54 6.04
CA VAL A 70 -0.63 -15.34 5.09
C VAL A 70 -0.89 -13.85 4.93
N ASN A 71 -0.39 -13.23 3.84
CA ASN A 71 -0.56 -11.81 3.60
C ASN A 71 -0.42 -11.43 2.12
N ALA A 72 -1.10 -10.36 1.72
CA ALA A 72 -0.90 -9.63 0.48
C ALA A 72 -0.93 -8.13 0.83
N PHE A 73 -0.15 -7.32 0.12
CA PHE A 73 -0.19 -5.87 0.34
C PHE A 73 0.37 -5.10 -0.86
N ALA A 74 -0.14 -3.90 -1.06
CA ALA A 74 0.39 -2.93 -1.99
C ALA A 74 1.13 -1.77 -1.31
N VAL A 75 2.17 -1.27 -1.97
CA VAL A 75 2.85 -0.02 -1.60
C VAL A 75 2.70 1.01 -2.73
N PRO A 76 3.05 2.28 -2.49
CA PRO A 76 2.98 3.33 -3.52
C PRO A 76 3.69 2.94 -4.82
N GLY A 77 3.28 3.52 -5.94
CA GLY A 77 4.02 3.39 -7.20
C GLY A 77 3.75 2.11 -7.98
N GLY A 78 2.71 1.35 -7.63
CA GLY A 78 2.27 0.19 -8.42
C GLY A 78 2.82 -1.16 -7.95
N TYR A 79 3.49 -1.22 -6.81
CA TYR A 79 4.10 -2.45 -6.28
C TYR A 79 3.10 -3.26 -5.45
N ILE A 80 2.96 -4.53 -5.76
CA ILE A 80 2.09 -5.50 -5.10
C ILE A 80 2.93 -6.70 -4.67
N TYR A 81 2.78 -7.09 -3.41
CA TYR A 81 3.50 -8.21 -2.81
C TYR A 81 2.53 -9.29 -2.36
N LEU A 82 2.85 -10.52 -2.74
CA LEU A 82 2.13 -11.72 -2.33
C LEU A 82 3.10 -12.61 -1.55
N THR A 83 2.74 -13.04 -0.35
CA THR A 83 3.58 -14.00 0.38
C THR A 83 3.34 -15.43 -0.13
N ARG A 84 4.33 -16.31 0.04
CA ARG A 84 4.12 -17.75 -0.15
C ARG A 84 3.00 -18.30 0.74
N GLY A 85 2.81 -17.72 1.93
CA GLY A 85 1.70 -18.02 2.83
C GLY A 85 0.32 -17.78 2.22
N ILE A 86 0.08 -16.62 1.59
CA ILE A 86 -1.23 -16.36 0.95
C ILE A 86 -1.45 -17.29 -0.24
N LEU A 87 -0.41 -17.52 -1.05
CA LEU A 87 -0.50 -18.43 -2.20
C LEU A 87 -0.88 -19.85 -1.80
N ALA A 88 -0.46 -20.32 -0.62
CA ALA A 88 -0.82 -21.63 -0.10
C ALA A 88 -2.27 -21.76 0.39
N GLN A 89 -2.99 -20.64 0.57
CA GLN A 89 -4.39 -20.62 1.02
C GLN A 89 -5.39 -20.52 -0.14
N LEU A 90 -4.93 -20.06 -1.31
CA LEU A 90 -5.77 -19.83 -2.48
C LEU A 90 -5.97 -21.15 -3.24
N ASN A 91 -7.22 -21.49 -3.52
CA ASN A 91 -7.60 -22.79 -4.07
C ASN A 91 -7.68 -22.81 -5.60
N ASN A 92 -7.74 -21.63 -6.22
CA ASN A 92 -7.90 -21.47 -7.65
C ASN A 92 -7.39 -20.10 -8.13
N GLU A 93 -7.29 -19.96 -9.44
CA GLU A 93 -6.86 -18.71 -10.09
C GLU A 93 -7.81 -17.55 -9.79
N ALA A 94 -9.12 -17.77 -9.68
CA ALA A 94 -10.07 -16.69 -9.45
C ALA A 94 -9.86 -16.02 -8.09
N GLU A 95 -9.58 -16.80 -7.04
CA GLU A 95 -9.22 -16.28 -5.71
C GLU A 95 -7.92 -15.46 -5.76
N LEU A 96 -6.91 -15.93 -6.49
CA LEU A 96 -5.64 -15.22 -6.69
C LEU A 96 -5.83 -13.88 -7.41
N ILE A 97 -6.61 -13.88 -8.50
CA ILE A 97 -6.93 -12.66 -9.25
C ILE A 97 -7.81 -11.73 -8.41
N GLY A 98 -8.68 -12.25 -7.55
CA GLY A 98 -9.45 -11.47 -6.59
C GLY A 98 -8.56 -10.70 -5.61
N VAL A 99 -7.58 -11.38 -4.98
CA VAL A 99 -6.59 -10.73 -4.09
C VAL A 99 -5.77 -9.69 -4.86
N LEU A 100 -5.28 -10.04 -6.05
CA LEU A 100 -4.53 -9.09 -6.89
C LEU A 100 -5.36 -7.85 -7.24
N GLY A 101 -6.63 -8.04 -7.61
CA GLY A 101 -7.56 -6.97 -7.94
C GLY A 101 -7.86 -6.05 -6.76
N HIS A 102 -8.05 -6.62 -5.58
CA HIS A 102 -8.23 -5.86 -4.33
C HIS A 102 -7.01 -4.96 -4.04
N GLU A 103 -5.79 -5.52 -4.10
CA GLU A 103 -4.55 -4.72 -3.90
C GLU A 103 -4.38 -3.65 -4.98
N MET A 104 -4.71 -3.96 -6.23
CA MET A 104 -4.74 -2.97 -7.32
C MET A 104 -5.76 -1.86 -7.07
N GLY A 105 -6.89 -2.18 -6.45
CA GLY A 105 -7.91 -1.21 -6.01
C GLY A 105 -7.34 -0.19 -5.03
N HIS A 106 -6.57 -0.65 -4.03
CA HIS A 106 -5.86 0.25 -3.10
C HIS A 106 -4.87 1.18 -3.81
N ILE A 107 -4.12 0.68 -4.79
CA ILE A 107 -3.19 1.50 -5.59
C ILE A 107 -3.95 2.52 -6.44
N ALA A 108 -5.00 2.07 -7.12
CA ALA A 108 -5.77 2.91 -8.03
C ALA A 108 -6.46 4.05 -7.28
N ALA A 109 -6.97 3.78 -6.08
CA ALA A 109 -7.57 4.77 -5.20
C ALA A 109 -6.53 5.55 -4.37
N ARG A 110 -5.24 5.19 -4.51
CA ARG A 110 -4.09 5.80 -3.81
C ARG A 110 -4.24 5.78 -2.28
N HIS A 111 -4.83 4.72 -1.72
CA HIS A 111 -5.08 4.56 -0.29
C HIS A 111 -3.80 4.64 0.54
N THR A 112 -2.72 4.00 0.09
CA THR A 112 -1.42 4.04 0.79
C THR A 112 -0.84 5.45 0.83
N VAL A 113 -0.96 6.22 -0.26
CA VAL A 113 -0.50 7.62 -0.33
C VAL A 113 -1.32 8.53 0.57
N SER A 114 -2.64 8.34 0.59
CA SER A 114 -3.55 9.07 1.45
C SER A 114 -3.28 8.78 2.93
N GLN A 115 -3.02 7.52 3.28
CA GLN A 115 -2.63 7.13 4.64
C GLN A 115 -1.30 7.77 5.06
N GLN A 116 -0.28 7.74 4.20
CA GLN A 116 1.00 8.41 4.45
C GLN A 116 0.84 9.94 4.54
N SER A 117 0.03 10.54 3.67
CA SER A 117 -0.27 11.99 3.71
C SER A 117 -0.95 12.39 5.02
N LYS A 118 -1.89 11.56 5.52
CA LYS A 118 -2.52 11.77 6.84
C LYS A 118 -1.52 11.62 7.98
N GLN A 119 -0.61 10.65 7.90
CA GLN A 119 0.45 10.48 8.89
C GLN A 119 1.39 11.69 8.92
N GLN A 120 1.89 12.14 7.76
CA GLN A 120 2.76 13.31 7.64
C GLN A 120 2.06 14.59 8.12
N LEU A 121 0.80 14.80 7.71
CA LEU A 121 0.01 15.95 8.15
C LEU A 121 -0.21 15.94 9.66
N GLY A 122 -0.54 14.78 10.24
CA GLY A 122 -0.68 14.66 11.69
C GLY A 122 0.63 14.93 12.43
N GLN A 123 1.78 14.46 11.92
CA GLN A 123 3.09 14.79 12.48
C GLN A 123 3.37 16.30 12.42
N LEU A 124 3.08 16.96 11.29
CA LEU A 124 3.23 18.41 11.14
C LEU A 124 2.33 19.18 12.12
N LEU A 125 1.07 18.77 12.28
CA LEU A 125 0.15 19.37 13.24
C LEU A 125 0.61 19.19 14.69
N LEU A 126 1.15 18.02 15.04
CA LEU A 126 1.75 17.80 16.36
C LEU A 126 2.93 18.73 16.58
N ILE A 127 3.85 18.84 15.63
CA ILE A 127 5.00 19.77 15.70
C ILE A 127 4.53 21.21 15.87
N GLY A 128 3.56 21.66 15.07
CA GLY A 128 2.96 22.98 15.22
C GLY A 128 2.31 23.21 16.59
N GLY A 129 1.62 22.21 17.12
CA GLY A 129 1.02 22.24 18.46
C GLY A 129 2.06 22.31 19.58
N MET A 130 3.20 21.64 19.45
CA MET A 130 4.31 21.72 20.40
C MET A 130 4.92 23.12 20.43
N ILE A 131 5.13 23.73 19.26
CA ILE A 131 5.65 25.10 19.15
C ILE A 131 4.66 26.11 19.76
N ALA A 132 3.36 25.88 19.56
CA ALA A 132 2.32 26.77 20.06
C ALA A 132 2.02 26.63 21.57
N SER A 133 2.43 25.53 22.22
CA SER A 133 2.11 25.25 23.63
C SER A 133 3.13 24.33 24.30
N GLU A 134 3.86 24.86 25.29
CA GLU A 134 4.80 24.09 26.12
C GLU A 134 4.12 22.97 26.91
N LYS A 135 2.86 23.18 27.34
CA LYS A 135 2.08 22.15 28.03
C LYS A 135 1.73 20.98 27.11
N PHE A 136 1.50 21.25 25.82
CA PHE A 136 1.24 20.20 24.83
C PHE A 136 2.52 19.43 24.49
N ALA A 137 3.67 20.12 24.43
CA ALA A 137 4.97 19.49 24.19
C ALA A 137 5.29 18.37 25.19
N GLN A 138 4.85 18.50 26.45
CA GLN A 138 5.03 17.48 27.49
C GLN A 138 4.30 16.15 27.21
N TYR A 139 3.28 16.15 26.34
CA TYR A 139 2.50 14.96 25.99
C TYR A 139 2.78 14.45 24.56
N ALA A 140 3.67 15.12 23.83
CA ALA A 140 3.88 14.86 22.41
C ALA A 140 4.41 13.45 22.13
N GLU A 141 5.24 12.89 23.00
CA GLU A 141 5.80 11.55 22.85
C GLU A 141 4.70 10.47 22.87
N TYR A 142 3.75 10.58 23.80
CA TYR A 142 2.58 9.69 23.87
C TYR A 142 1.63 9.89 22.68
N ALA A 143 1.46 11.13 22.21
CA ALA A 143 0.66 11.44 21.03
C ALA A 143 1.26 10.83 19.75
N LEU A 144 2.59 10.90 19.58
CA LEU A 144 3.31 10.29 18.45
C LEU A 144 3.20 8.76 18.46
N GLN A 145 3.27 8.13 19.63
CA GLN A 145 3.07 6.68 19.76
C GLN A 145 1.62 6.26 19.45
N GLY A 146 0.63 7.00 19.95
CA GLY A 146 -0.78 6.75 19.67
C GLY A 146 -1.15 6.94 18.19
N MET A 147 -0.49 7.87 17.49
CA MET A 147 -0.68 8.08 16.06
C MET A 147 -0.19 6.90 15.21
N GLN A 148 0.93 6.26 15.55
CA GLN A 148 1.42 5.11 14.78
C GLN A 148 0.40 3.97 14.73
N LEU A 149 -0.34 3.74 15.84
CA LEU A 149 -1.38 2.72 15.92
C LEU A 149 -2.61 3.04 15.06
N LEU A 150 -2.97 4.32 14.91
CA LEU A 150 -4.12 4.76 14.11
C LEU A 150 -3.93 4.55 12.60
N PHE A 151 -2.69 4.41 12.12
CA PHE A 151 -2.36 4.27 10.70
C PHE A 151 -1.88 2.86 10.31
N LEU A 152 -2.11 1.84 11.14
CA LEU A 152 -1.70 0.46 10.83
C LEU A 152 -2.63 -0.26 9.83
N LYS A 153 -3.83 0.26 9.56
CA LYS A 153 -4.84 -0.40 8.71
C LYS A 153 -5.58 0.61 7.84
N PHE A 154 -6.00 0.17 6.66
CA PHE A 154 -6.92 0.95 5.82
C PHE A 154 -8.27 1.08 6.52
N SER A 155 -8.99 2.16 6.21
CA SER A 155 -10.30 2.40 6.79
C SER A 155 -11.34 1.48 6.15
N ARG A 156 -12.48 1.24 6.82
CA ARG A 156 -13.58 0.44 6.27
C ARG A 156 -14.13 0.99 4.94
N ASP A 157 -13.98 2.28 4.70
CA ASP A 157 -14.38 2.90 3.44
C ASP A 157 -13.35 2.63 2.34
N ASP A 158 -12.06 2.60 2.67
CA ASP A 158 -11.00 2.25 1.73
C ASP A 158 -11.13 0.80 1.28
N GLU A 159 -11.38 -0.14 2.20
CA GLU A 159 -11.65 -1.56 1.91
C GLU A 159 -12.84 -1.73 0.95
N ARG A 160 -13.96 -1.04 1.24
CA ARG A 160 -15.15 -1.07 0.38
C ARG A 160 -14.91 -0.45 -0.99
N GLU A 161 -13.99 0.50 -1.11
CA GLU A 161 -13.65 1.10 -2.41
C GLU A 161 -12.70 0.20 -3.20
N ALA A 162 -11.81 -0.54 -2.54
CA ALA A 162 -10.97 -1.56 -3.17
C ALA A 162 -11.76 -2.78 -3.67
N ASP A 163 -12.84 -3.16 -2.97
CA ASP A 163 -13.70 -4.29 -3.35
C ASP A 163 -14.69 -4.00 -4.50
N ARG A 164 -14.76 -2.76 -4.98
CA ARG A 164 -15.72 -2.31 -6.02
C ARG A 164 -15.13 -2.31 -7.42
#